data_AF-A0A7T0H2Q5-F1
#
_entry.id   AF-A0A7T0H2Q5-F1
#
_cell.length_a   1.000
_cell.length_b   1.000
_cell.length_c   1.000
_cell.angle_alpha   90.00
_cell.angle_beta   90.00
_cell.angle_gamma   90.00
#
_symmetry.space_group_name_H-M   'P 1'
#
loop_
_entity.id
_entity.type
_entity.pdbx_description
1 polymer ?
#
loop_
_entity_poly.entity_id
_entity_poly.type
_entity_poly.pdbx_seq_one_letter_code
_entity_poly.pdbx_strand_id
1 'polypeptide(L)'
;MTCLFAPSLVVTHMPWTDMEKISWFILNREDIRAKYPLFPDVWHRYYITDIGDGFTNNKISPHEDLRCFSEIQNDKNCIVKNYLLVVDEYPDRYPRFSLSEGNFEYQLTPESKIEAVPPPEGWR
;
A
#
# COMPACT_ATOMS: atom_id res chain seq x y z
N MET A 1 14.21 12.01 17.02
CA MET A 1 12.79 11.63 16.94
C MET A 1 12.49 11.36 15.47
N THR A 2 12.80 10.16 15.00
CA THR A 2 12.57 9.76 13.60
C THR A 2 11.11 9.36 13.49
N CYS A 3 10.28 10.24 12.95
CA CYS A 3 8.94 9.86 12.55
C CYS A 3 9.06 8.87 11.39
N LEU A 4 8.94 7.57 11.69
CA LEU A 4 8.69 6.52 10.70
C LEU A 4 7.26 6.73 10.16
N PHE A 5 7.06 7.75 9.32
CA PHE A 5 5.82 7.86 8.55
C PHE A 5 5.92 6.89 7.40
N ALA A 6 5.24 5.76 7.52
CA ALA A 6 5.01 4.86 6.40
C ALA A 6 4.25 5.64 5.30
N PRO A 7 4.80 5.76 4.07
CA PRO A 7 4.14 6.47 2.99
C PRO A 7 2.77 5.86 2.66
N SER A 8 1.75 6.73 2.55
CA SER A 8 0.43 6.37 2.05
C SER A 8 0.30 6.85 0.61
N LEU A 9 0.14 5.92 -0.32
CA LEU A 9 -0.05 6.20 -1.75
C LEU A 9 -1.54 6.07 -2.06
N VAL A 10 -2.17 7.19 -2.43
CA VAL A 10 -3.56 7.22 -2.90
C VAL A 10 -3.54 7.25 -4.42
N VAL A 11 -4.23 6.31 -5.05
CA VAL A 11 -4.36 6.23 -6.51
C VAL A 11 -5.82 6.28 -6.93
N THR A 12 -6.08 6.55 -8.21
CA THR A 12 -7.45 6.75 -8.71
C THR A 12 -8.07 5.55 -9.39
N HIS A 13 -7.29 4.50 -9.71
CA HIS A 13 -7.77 3.27 -10.35
C HIS A 13 -6.81 2.10 -10.10
N MET A 14 -6.90 1.46 -8.92
CA MET A 14 -6.16 0.22 -8.68
C MET A 14 -6.70 -0.92 -9.56
N PRO A 15 -5.81 -1.80 -10.07
CA PRO A 15 -6.24 -3.01 -10.75
C PRO A 15 -7.07 -3.92 -9.84
N TRP A 16 -7.91 -4.75 -10.45
CA TRP A 16 -8.87 -5.59 -9.72
C TRP A 16 -8.19 -6.79 -9.06
N THR A 17 -7.38 -7.54 -9.81
CA THR A 17 -6.78 -8.78 -9.28
C THR A 17 -5.51 -8.53 -8.50
N ASP A 18 -5.24 -9.39 -7.53
CA ASP A 18 -4.05 -9.34 -6.69
C ASP A 18 -2.74 -9.30 -7.47
N MET A 19 -2.62 -10.12 -8.52
CA MET A 19 -1.45 -10.16 -9.38
C MET A 19 -1.28 -8.88 -10.19
N GLU A 20 -2.37 -8.27 -10.67
CA GLU A 20 -2.31 -7.00 -11.39
C GLU A 20 -1.94 -5.84 -10.46
N LYS A 21 -2.42 -5.83 -9.21
CA LYS A 21 -2.02 -4.83 -8.19
C LYS A 21 -0.51 -4.89 -7.93
N ILE A 22 0.04 -6.09 -7.74
CA ILE A 22 1.49 -6.28 -7.55
C ILE A 22 2.26 -5.86 -8.79
N SER A 23 1.80 -6.27 -9.99
CA SER A 23 2.45 -5.91 -11.26
C SER A 23 2.46 -4.40 -11.48
N TRP A 24 1.35 -3.73 -11.18
CA TRP A 24 1.26 -2.27 -11.23
C TRP A 24 2.30 -1.61 -10.32
N PHE A 25 2.46 -2.08 -9.08
CA PHE A 25 3.45 -1.51 -8.18
C PHE A 25 4.86 -1.68 -8.73
N ILE A 26 5.22 -2.89 -9.19
CA ILE A 26 6.55 -3.18 -9.76
C ILE A 26 6.86 -2.24 -10.94
N LEU A 27 5.90 -2.04 -11.84
CA LEU A 27 6.06 -1.18 -13.02
C LEU A 27 6.26 0.30 -12.66
N ASN A 28 5.63 0.78 -11.59
CA ASN A 28 5.68 2.20 -11.18
C ASN A 28 6.70 2.48 -10.07
N ARG A 29 7.37 1.45 -9.55
CA ARG A 29 8.22 1.51 -8.35
C ARG A 29 9.31 2.57 -8.43
N GLU A 30 10.03 2.61 -9.54
CA GLU A 30 11.16 3.54 -9.71
C GLU A 30 10.69 4.99 -9.81
N ASP A 31 9.54 5.24 -10.47
CA ASP A 31 8.94 6.57 -10.54
C ASP A 31 8.44 7.06 -9.17
N ILE A 32 7.82 6.14 -8.39
CA ILE A 32 7.38 6.42 -7.02
C ILE A 32 8.59 6.81 -6.15
N ARG A 33 9.70 6.07 -6.26
CA ARG A 33 10.95 6.34 -5.51
C ARG A 33 11.61 7.64 -5.92
N ALA A 34 11.63 7.96 -7.21
CA ALA A 34 12.18 9.21 -7.71
C ALA A 34 11.38 10.42 -7.20
N LYS A 35 10.05 10.29 -7.11
CA LYS A 35 9.17 11.36 -6.65
C LYS A 35 9.13 11.51 -5.13
N TYR A 36 9.21 10.40 -4.41
CA TYR A 36 9.12 10.33 -2.95
C TYR A 36 10.31 9.52 -2.41
N PRO A 37 11.52 10.10 -2.40
CA PRO A 37 12.71 9.40 -1.97
C PRO A 37 12.60 9.05 -0.49
N LEU A 38 12.76 7.75 -0.20
CA LEU A 38 12.85 7.25 1.17
C LEU A 38 14.31 7.08 1.57
N PHE A 39 14.57 6.99 2.87
CA PHE A 39 15.94 6.78 3.36
C PHE A 39 16.54 5.49 2.79
N PRO A 40 17.77 5.51 2.26
CA PRO A 40 18.42 4.28 1.82
C PRO A 40 18.67 3.35 3.01
N ASP A 41 18.75 2.05 2.71
CA ASP A 41 19.20 1.01 3.66
C ASP A 41 18.35 0.87 4.94
N VAL A 42 17.09 1.31 4.92
CA VAL A 42 16.12 1.02 5.99
C VAL A 42 14.88 0.33 5.43
N TRP A 43 14.17 -0.41 6.28
CA TRP A 43 12.90 -1.02 5.93
C TRP A 43 11.82 0.06 5.71
N HIS A 44 11.07 -0.09 4.63
CA HIS A 44 9.96 0.79 4.27
C HIS A 44 8.67 0.01 4.07
N ARG A 45 7.56 0.62 4.50
CA ARG A 45 6.22 0.10 4.26
C ARG A 45 5.40 1.11 3.47
N TYR A 46 4.89 0.70 2.32
CA TYR A 46 3.93 1.48 1.54
C TYR A 46 2.52 0.98 1.82
N TYR A 47 1.62 1.91 2.09
CA TYR A 47 0.19 1.66 2.17
C TYR A 47 -0.47 2.21 0.90
N ILE A 48 -0.90 1.32 0.00
CA ILE A 48 -1.52 1.72 -1.26
C ILE A 48 -3.03 1.56 -1.13
N THR A 49 -3.74 2.65 -1.39
CA THR A 49 -5.19 2.73 -1.29
C THR A 49 -5.76 3.35 -2.56
N ASP A 50 -6.92 2.87 -2.97
CA ASP A 50 -7.66 3.51 -4.06
C ASP A 50 -8.60 4.56 -3.47
N ILE A 51 -8.81 5.64 -4.21
CA ILE A 51 -9.69 6.73 -3.79
C ILE A 51 -11.17 6.30 -3.72
N GLY A 52 -11.55 5.23 -4.42
CA GLY A 52 -12.90 4.67 -4.43
C GLY A 52 -13.93 5.70 -4.87
N ASP A 53 -14.93 5.93 -4.02
CA ASP A 53 -16.02 6.90 -4.25
C ASP A 53 -15.57 8.37 -4.16
N GLY A 54 -14.27 8.63 -3.95
CA GLY A 54 -13.71 9.96 -3.89
C GLY A 54 -13.55 10.49 -2.46
N PHE A 55 -13.36 11.80 -2.36
CA PHE A 55 -13.19 12.46 -1.07
C PHE A 55 -14.51 12.55 -0.29
N THR A 56 -14.44 12.21 1.00
CA THR A 56 -15.51 12.19 1.99
C THR A 56 -15.10 12.93 3.26
N ASN A 57 -15.94 12.85 4.29
CA ASN A 57 -15.66 13.29 5.65
C ASN A 57 -16.49 12.50 6.67
N ASN A 58 -16.27 12.80 7.96
CA ASN A 58 -16.97 12.16 9.06
C ASN A 58 -18.49 12.42 9.07
N LYS A 59 -19.01 13.42 8.34
CA LYS A 59 -20.46 13.68 8.23
C LYS A 59 -21.10 12.80 7.16
N ILE A 60 -20.39 12.53 6.07
CA ILE A 60 -20.87 11.73 4.93
C ILE A 60 -20.66 10.24 5.21
N SER A 61 -19.52 9.88 5.80
CA SER A 61 -19.10 8.50 6.08
C SER A 61 -18.80 8.32 7.58
N PRO A 62 -19.79 8.46 8.48
CA PRO A 62 -19.57 8.46 9.93
C PRO A 62 -19.13 7.11 10.52
N HIS A 63 -19.35 6.02 9.79
CA HIS A 63 -19.08 4.65 10.23
C HIS A 63 -17.85 4.02 9.57
N GLU A 64 -17.19 4.75 8.68
CA GLU A 64 -16.02 4.27 7.95
C GLU A 64 -14.71 4.63 8.69
N ASP A 65 -13.68 3.81 8.53
CA ASP A 65 -12.32 4.19 8.94
C ASP A 65 -11.79 5.20 7.91
N LEU A 66 -11.54 6.45 8.32
CA LEU A 66 -11.18 7.54 7.41
C LEU A 66 -9.70 7.91 7.53
N ARG A 67 -9.06 8.13 6.37
CA ARG A 67 -7.75 8.78 6.29
C ARG A 67 -7.92 10.20 5.78
N CYS A 68 -7.64 11.19 6.64
CA CYS A 68 -7.76 12.61 6.31
C CYS A 68 -6.41 13.25 6.01
N PHE A 69 -6.41 14.20 5.06
CA PHE A 69 -5.23 14.94 4.62
C PHE A 69 -5.36 16.39 5.06
N SER A 70 -4.43 16.87 5.88
CA SER A 70 -4.47 18.23 6.43
C SER A 70 -4.19 19.31 5.39
N GLU A 71 -3.56 18.94 4.28
CA GLU A 71 -3.23 19.82 3.17
C GLU A 71 -4.47 20.19 2.33
N ILE A 72 -5.53 19.38 2.39
CA ILE A 72 -6.79 19.65 1.71
C ILE A 72 -7.67 20.51 2.61
N GLN A 73 -7.92 21.76 2.20
CA GLN A 73 -8.65 22.76 3.00
C GLN A 73 -10.18 22.64 2.94
N ASN A 74 -10.72 21.70 2.14
CA ASN A 74 -12.16 21.48 2.02
C ASN A 74 -12.67 20.57 3.17
N ASP A 75 -13.91 20.76 3.60
CA ASP A 75 -14.65 19.87 4.50
C ASP A 75 -14.66 18.40 4.06
N LYS A 76 -14.46 18.09 2.76
CA LYS A 76 -14.23 16.73 2.24
C LYS A 76 -12.74 16.47 2.05
N ASN A 77 -11.99 16.32 3.15
CA ASN A 77 -10.54 16.10 3.12
C ASN A 77 -10.11 14.67 3.45
N CYS A 78 -11.05 13.73 3.53
CA CYS A 78 -10.77 12.34 3.89
C CYS A 78 -11.09 11.38 2.75
N ILE A 79 -10.51 10.19 2.80
CA ILE A 79 -10.89 9.04 2.00
C ILE A 79 -11.20 7.87 2.93
N VAL A 80 -12.00 6.91 2.47
CA VAL A 80 -12.18 5.65 3.20
C VAL A 80 -10.86 4.88 3.16
N LYS A 81 -10.37 4.49 4.32
CA LYS A 81 -9.11 3.79 4.49
C LYS A 81 -9.30 2.32 4.12
N ASN A 82 -8.95 1.99 2.88
CA ASN A 82 -8.94 0.62 2.38
C ASN A 82 -7.57 0.29 1.78
N TYR A 83 -6.74 -0.46 2.51
CA TYR A 83 -5.40 -0.83 2.06
C TYR A 83 -5.45 -2.00 1.10
N LEU A 84 -5.52 -1.68 -0.20
CA LEU A 84 -5.62 -2.69 -1.25
C LEU A 84 -4.32 -3.45 -1.46
N LEU A 85 -3.18 -2.79 -1.22
CA LEU A 85 -1.86 -3.41 -1.30
C LEU A 85 -0.95 -2.77 -0.25
N VAL A 86 -0.31 -3.60 0.56
CA VAL A 86 0.77 -3.21 1.46
C VAL A 86 2.06 -3.78 0.92
N VAL A 87 3.08 -2.93 0.77
CA VAL A 87 4.39 -3.36 0.29
C VAL A 87 5.42 -3.12 1.38
N ASP A 88 6.10 -4.19 1.79
CA ASP A 88 7.25 -4.11 2.67
C ASP A 88 8.53 -4.29 1.85
N GLU A 89 9.32 -3.23 1.76
CA GLU A 89 10.63 -3.22 1.13
C GLU A 89 11.73 -3.27 2.18
N TYR A 90 12.67 -4.18 1.98
CA TYR A 90 13.78 -4.40 2.89
C TYR A 90 15.10 -4.12 2.18
N PRO A 91 16.14 -3.66 2.91
CA PRO A 91 17.48 -3.48 2.33
C PRO A 91 18.12 -4.81 1.90
N ASP A 92 17.82 -5.89 2.61
CA ASP A 92 18.55 -7.16 2.58
C ASP A 92 17.74 -8.33 2.01
N ARG A 93 16.48 -8.10 1.60
CA ARG A 93 15.62 -9.16 1.05
C ARG A 93 14.61 -8.62 0.05
N TYR A 94 14.00 -9.54 -0.70
CA TYR A 94 12.98 -9.21 -1.69
C TYR A 94 11.75 -8.56 -1.05
N PRO A 95 11.07 -7.64 -1.78
CA PRO A 95 9.84 -7.03 -1.31
C PRO A 95 8.76 -8.08 -1.01
N ARG A 96 7.99 -7.83 0.05
CA ARG A 96 6.78 -8.58 0.36
C ARG A 96 5.55 -7.77 0.03
N PHE A 97 4.52 -8.44 -0.46
CA PHE A 97 3.24 -7.86 -0.83
C PHE A 97 2.16 -8.52 0.00
N SER A 98 1.38 -7.73 0.74
CA SER A 98 0.22 -8.19 1.50
C SER A 98 -1.04 -7.55 0.92
N LEU A 99 -2.04 -8.37 0.62
CA LEU A 99 -3.30 -7.94 0.03
C LEU A 99 -4.43 -8.06 1.04
N SER A 100 -5.35 -7.09 1.05
CA SER A 100 -6.45 -7.03 2.03
C SER A 100 -7.43 -8.20 1.94
N GLU A 101 -7.64 -8.77 0.76
CA GLU A 101 -8.78 -9.68 0.51
C GLU A 101 -8.46 -11.18 0.64
N GLY A 102 -7.28 -11.58 1.11
CA GLY A 102 -6.92 -13.00 1.06
C GLY A 102 -6.05 -13.55 2.19
N ASN A 103 -5.56 -12.73 3.12
CA ASN A 103 -4.49 -13.13 4.05
C ASN A 103 -3.28 -13.78 3.34
N PHE A 104 -3.11 -13.52 2.03
CA PHE A 104 -2.01 -14.04 1.24
C PHE A 104 -0.90 -13.01 1.21
N GLU A 105 0.30 -13.45 1.58
CA GLU A 105 1.54 -12.72 1.31
C GLU A 105 2.13 -13.25 0.01
N TYR A 106 2.74 -12.37 -0.77
CA TYR A 106 3.52 -12.72 -1.95
C TYR A 106 4.93 -12.12 -1.83
N GLN A 107 5.88 -12.72 -2.53
CA GLN A 107 7.25 -12.21 -2.61
C GLN A 107 7.79 -12.31 -4.03
N LEU A 108 8.76 -11.43 -4.35
CA LEU A 108 9.56 -11.57 -5.56
C LEU A 108 10.66 -12.62 -5.34
N THR A 109 10.92 -13.43 -6.38
CA THR A 109 12.08 -14.33 -6.44
C THR A 109 13.27 -13.65 -7.15
N PRO A 110 14.49 -14.21 -7.03
CA PRO A 110 15.65 -13.74 -7.80
C PRO A 110 15.41 -13.71 -9.32
N GLU A 111 14.56 -14.59 -9.83
CA GLU A 111 14.18 -14.68 -11.25
C GLU A 111 13.05 -13.71 -11.63
N SER A 112 12.71 -12.75 -10.76
CA SER A 112 11.61 -11.79 -10.95
C SER A 112 10.23 -12.46 -11.09
N LYS A 113 10.05 -13.64 -10.51
CA LYS A 113 8.74 -14.29 -10.42
C LYS A 113 8.04 -13.86 -9.13
N ILE A 114 6.71 -13.89 -9.13
CA ILE A 114 5.89 -13.62 -7.96
C ILE A 114 5.41 -14.97 -7.42
N GLU A 115 5.68 -15.24 -6.16
CA GLU A 115 5.29 -16.49 -5.49
C GLU A 115 4.52 -16.18 -4.20
N ALA A 116 3.50 -17.00 -3.91
CA ALA A 116 2.78 -16.93 -2.65
C ALA A 116 3.67 -17.42 -1.50
N VAL A 117 3.71 -16.66 -0.41
CA VAL A 117 4.38 -17.03 0.83
C VAL A 117 3.39 -17.88 1.64
N PRO A 118 3.71 -19.15 1.92
CA PRO A 118 2.84 -19.98 2.74
C PRO A 118 2.74 -19.42 4.16
N PRO A 119 1.57 -19.50 4.82
CA PRO A 119 1.44 -19.11 6.21
C PRO A 119 2.36 -19.96 7.09
N PRO A 120 2.84 -19.44 8.24
CA PRO A 120 3.66 -20.21 9.17
C PRO A 120 2.98 -21.52 9.57
N GLU A 121 3.75 -22.62 9.63
CA GLU A 121 3.24 -23.91 10.11
C GLU A 121 2.61 -23.75 11.51
N GLY A 122 1.35 -24.19 11.65
CA GLY A 122 0.60 -24.13 12.91
C GLY A 122 -0.61 -23.19 12.91
N TRP A 123 -0.80 -22.39 11.85
CA TRP A 123 -2.05 -21.68 11.58
C TRP A 123 -2.93 -22.53 10.66
N ARG A 124 -3.62 -23.52 11.23
CA ARG A 124 -4.70 -24.28 10.56
C ARG A 124 -5.90 -24.37 11.47
#